data_AF-A0A2U2X7Y7-F1
#
_entry.id   AF-A0A2U2X7Y7-F1
#
_cell.length_a   1.000
_cell.length_b   1.000
_cell.length_c   1.000
_cell.angle_alpha   90.00
_cell.angle_beta   90.00
_cell.angle_gamma   90.00
#
_symmetry.space_group_name_H-M   'P 1'
#
loop_
_entity.id
_entity.type
_entity.pdbx_description
1 polymer ?
#
loop_
_entity_poly.entity_id
_entity_poly.type
_entity_poly.pdbx_seq_one_letter_code
_entity_poly.pdbx_strand_id
1 'polypeptide(L)'
;MKKITFLTFLLITSLGFSQNLLTNGDFETGVATPWGGNAANPVDDGSGSNYVNEANIMTAGNPWDVSLSQGDLSLVDGQTYTLSFDAYTATGTTRDIIAGIGQDSGAFSANTVTTSLTDAVTTFSYDLVANYGSAGAMNSRVVFDMGAETGFVFIDNVSLELVGGGSPTCTDGIQNGDETGVDCGGATCPSCPPAGSELLTNGDFDTGVAAPWGGNAANPVDDGSGNFVNEANIMTAGNPWDVSLSQGDLSLTDGASYTFSFDAYTATGTTRSMIVGIGQDTSPFDANTVTTSLTDVKTTFTYTLAANYGSAGSMNSRVIFDMGAETGFVFIDNVSLQLVVLDVQDAEKATFKTYPNPTYNTWTIKTDNIQIQTISVFDVLGKQVLSLSPNTSEVEVDASNLKSGLYFAQIKTATGIDSIKLIKK
;
A
#
# COMPACT_ATOMS: atom_id res chain seq x y z
N MET A 1 42.73 -35.81 -15.91
CA MET A 1 42.23 -34.47 -15.54
C MET A 1 40.73 -34.57 -15.29
N LYS A 2 40.32 -34.57 -14.02
CA LYS A 2 38.90 -34.67 -13.61
C LYS A 2 38.24 -33.31 -13.84
N LYS A 3 37.14 -33.28 -14.59
CA LYS A 3 36.34 -32.07 -14.81
C LYS A 3 35.48 -31.81 -13.57
N ILE A 4 35.70 -30.69 -12.90
CA ILE A 4 34.88 -30.20 -11.79
C ILE A 4 33.78 -29.34 -12.41
N THR A 5 32.54 -29.79 -12.33
CA THR A 5 31.35 -29.02 -12.70
C THR A 5 31.02 -28.09 -11.55
N PHE A 6 31.19 -26.79 -11.74
CA PHE A 6 30.77 -25.76 -10.79
C PHE A 6 29.25 -25.56 -10.96
N LEU A 7 28.48 -25.98 -9.96
CA LEU A 7 27.05 -25.72 -9.89
C LEU A 7 26.87 -24.35 -9.21
N THR A 8 26.63 -23.32 -10.00
CA THR A 8 26.34 -21.98 -9.49
C THR A 8 24.94 -21.98 -8.88
N PHE A 9 24.86 -22.00 -7.55
CA PHE A 9 23.62 -21.77 -6.83
C PHE A 9 23.27 -20.28 -6.97
N LEU A 10 22.27 -19.97 -7.78
CA LEU A 10 21.72 -18.61 -7.86
C LEU A 10 20.85 -18.41 -6.62
N LEU A 11 21.41 -17.74 -5.61
CA LEU A 11 20.67 -17.29 -4.44
C LEU A 11 19.71 -16.18 -4.92
N ILE A 12 18.43 -16.52 -5.09
CA ILE A 12 17.38 -15.54 -5.34
C ILE A 12 17.12 -14.89 -3.99
N THR A 13 17.74 -13.73 -3.74
CA THR A 13 17.32 -12.83 -2.67
C THR A 13 15.98 -12.25 -3.09
N SER A 14 14.90 -12.73 -2.48
CA SER A 14 13.60 -12.07 -2.52
C SER A 14 13.74 -10.71 -1.82
N LEU A 15 13.84 -9.64 -2.58
CA LEU A 15 13.66 -8.28 -2.07
C LEU A 15 12.15 -8.08 -1.84
N GLY A 16 11.64 -8.63 -0.74
CA GLY A 16 10.41 -8.10 -0.15
C GLY A 16 10.75 -6.73 0.41
N PHE A 17 10.06 -5.69 -0.06
CA PHE A 17 10.15 -4.37 0.54
C PHE A 17 9.48 -4.44 1.91
N SER A 18 10.23 -4.81 2.96
CA SER A 18 9.74 -4.60 4.32
C SER A 18 9.75 -3.10 4.59
N GLN A 19 8.59 -2.54 4.91
CA GLN A 19 8.45 -1.12 5.23
C GLN A 19 8.70 -0.92 6.73
N ASN A 20 9.57 0.03 7.09
CA ASN A 20 9.73 0.46 8.47
C ASN A 20 8.40 1.03 8.97
N LEU A 21 7.88 0.48 10.06
CA LEU A 21 6.61 0.89 10.68
C LEU A 21 6.75 2.16 11.52
N LEU A 22 7.97 2.57 11.83
CA LEU A 22 8.25 3.76 12.62
C LEU A 22 8.51 4.97 11.74
N THR A 23 8.18 6.14 12.25
CA THR A 23 8.53 7.43 11.65
C THR A 23 9.47 8.22 12.55
N ASN A 24 10.39 9.01 11.95
CA ASN A 24 11.37 9.81 12.70
C ASN A 24 12.21 8.98 13.70
N GLY A 25 12.51 7.71 13.36
CA GLY A 25 13.35 6.85 14.21
C GLY A 25 14.84 7.16 14.13
N ASP A 26 15.23 7.95 13.13
CA ASP A 26 16.54 8.57 12.95
C ASP A 26 16.66 9.93 13.65
N PHE A 27 15.57 10.46 14.23
CA PHE A 27 15.51 11.71 14.99
C PHE A 27 16.02 12.98 14.28
N GLU A 28 16.34 12.92 12.98
CA GLU A 28 16.96 13.99 12.17
C GLU A 28 16.11 15.26 12.03
N THR A 29 14.84 15.20 12.41
CA THR A 29 13.99 16.39 12.50
C THR A 29 14.36 17.29 13.68
N GLY A 30 15.13 16.79 14.65
CA GLY A 30 15.44 17.46 15.92
C GLY A 30 14.22 17.65 16.83
N VAL A 31 13.09 17.02 16.50
CA VAL A 31 11.83 17.10 17.24
C VAL A 31 11.42 15.69 17.67
N ALA A 32 10.96 15.57 18.92
CA ALA A 32 10.56 14.28 19.49
C ALA A 32 9.40 13.60 18.76
N THR A 33 8.41 14.36 18.27
CA THR A 33 7.20 13.78 17.67
C THR A 33 7.51 12.87 16.47
N PRO A 34 6.91 11.67 16.36
CA PRO A 34 5.82 11.14 17.20
C PRO A 34 6.28 10.30 18.41
N TRP A 35 7.56 10.30 18.75
CA TRP A 35 8.04 9.67 19.98
C TRP A 35 7.52 10.39 21.23
N GLY A 36 7.14 9.59 22.21
CA GLY A 36 6.67 10.00 23.52
C GLY A 36 7.43 9.32 24.65
N GLY A 37 6.91 9.47 25.87
CA GLY A 37 7.64 9.15 27.09
C GLY A 37 8.43 10.34 27.61
N ASN A 38 8.86 10.27 28.86
CA ASN A 38 9.60 11.36 29.50
C ASN A 38 11.08 11.42 29.07
N ALA A 39 11.55 10.45 28.28
CA ALA A 39 12.88 10.42 27.69
C ALA A 39 12.92 10.85 26.22
N ALA A 40 11.78 11.24 25.63
CA ALA A 40 11.71 11.73 24.26
C ALA A 40 12.37 13.11 24.13
N ASN A 41 13.63 13.11 23.77
CA ASN A 41 14.51 14.27 23.77
C ASN A 41 15.60 14.12 22.69
N PRO A 42 15.27 14.37 21.41
CA PRO A 42 16.26 14.50 20.36
C PRO A 42 17.21 15.67 20.62
N VAL A 43 18.50 15.41 20.54
CA VAL A 43 19.58 16.40 20.70
C VAL A 43 20.61 16.19 19.59
N ASP A 44 21.25 17.29 19.17
CA ASP A 44 22.42 17.23 18.31
C ASP A 44 23.55 16.51 19.05
N ASP A 45 24.15 15.49 18.44
CA ASP A 45 25.24 14.70 19.02
C ASP A 45 26.57 15.48 19.14
N GLY A 46 26.56 16.74 18.71
CA GLY A 46 27.71 17.65 18.69
C GLY A 46 28.42 17.67 17.34
N SER A 47 27.99 16.87 16.37
CA SER A 47 28.49 16.90 15.00
C SER A 47 27.92 18.08 14.19
N GLY A 48 26.75 18.60 14.57
CA GLY A 48 26.02 19.57 13.77
C GLY A 48 25.29 18.96 12.56
N SER A 49 25.23 17.63 12.48
CA SER A 49 24.69 16.90 11.32
C SER A 49 23.91 15.63 11.65
N ASN A 50 23.83 15.24 12.93
CA ASN A 50 23.10 14.05 13.37
C ASN A 50 22.38 14.37 14.68
N TYR A 51 21.13 13.95 14.80
CA TYR A 51 20.37 14.02 16.04
C TYR A 51 20.20 12.63 16.63
N VAL A 52 20.32 12.52 17.95
CA VAL A 52 20.07 11.27 18.67
C VAL A 52 19.08 11.53 19.79
N ASN A 53 18.30 10.53 20.19
CA ASN A 53 17.52 10.66 21.41
C ASN A 53 18.43 10.49 22.63
N GLU A 54 18.57 11.54 23.44
CA GLU A 54 19.36 11.52 24.69
C GLU A 54 18.45 11.46 25.92
N ALA A 55 18.71 10.50 26.80
CA ALA A 55 18.13 10.44 28.13
C ALA A 55 19.22 10.52 29.21
N ASN A 56 19.04 11.39 30.20
CA ASN A 56 19.91 11.47 31.38
C ASN A 56 19.16 11.05 32.65
N ILE A 57 19.48 9.88 33.17
CA ILE A 57 18.85 9.32 34.36
C ILE A 57 19.62 9.80 35.59
N MET A 58 19.03 10.76 36.31
CA MET A 58 19.64 11.36 37.51
C MET A 58 19.47 10.51 38.77
N THR A 59 18.38 9.74 38.85
CA THR A 59 18.05 8.88 39.99
C THR A 59 17.55 7.54 39.46
N ALA A 60 18.20 6.45 39.86
CA ALA A 60 17.76 5.10 39.53
C ALA A 60 16.42 4.78 40.22
N GLY A 61 15.51 4.15 39.49
CA GLY A 61 14.18 3.76 39.93
C GLY A 61 13.74 2.46 39.26
N ASN A 62 12.45 2.37 38.95
CA ASN A 62 11.96 1.30 38.09
C ASN A 62 12.43 1.52 36.65
N PRO A 63 12.60 0.46 35.84
CA PRO A 63 12.99 0.60 34.44
C PRO A 63 12.10 1.56 33.63
N TRP A 64 10.78 1.51 33.84
CA TRP A 64 9.80 2.36 33.13
C TRP A 64 9.69 3.79 33.68
N ASP A 65 10.39 4.14 34.77
CA ASP A 65 10.36 5.50 35.33
C ASP A 65 11.01 6.52 34.37
N VAL A 66 11.89 6.06 33.46
CA VAL A 66 12.42 6.82 32.33
C VAL A 66 12.23 5.99 31.07
N SER A 67 11.38 6.45 30.16
CA SER A 67 10.98 5.69 28.96
C SER A 67 10.89 6.54 27.70
N LEU A 68 11.20 5.89 26.58
CA LEU A 68 11.01 6.36 25.22
C LEU A 68 10.12 5.35 24.49
N SER A 69 9.10 5.83 23.78
CA SER A 69 8.20 4.96 23.03
C SER A 69 7.59 5.63 21.81
N GLN A 70 7.30 4.85 20.78
CA GLN A 70 6.43 5.26 19.68
C GLN A 70 5.25 4.29 19.60
N GLY A 71 4.05 4.82 19.86
CA GLY A 71 2.79 4.08 19.89
C GLY A 71 2.02 4.16 18.57
N ASP A 72 0.71 3.90 18.64
CA ASP A 72 -0.21 3.85 17.49
C ASP A 72 0.24 2.85 16.38
N LEU A 73 0.93 1.78 16.79
CA LEU A 73 1.36 0.71 15.89
C LEU A 73 0.30 -0.40 15.82
N SER A 74 0.02 -0.86 14.61
CA SER A 74 -0.87 -2.00 14.35
C SER A 74 -0.06 -3.28 14.16
N LEU A 75 0.43 -3.85 15.27
CA LEU A 75 1.15 -5.13 15.23
C LEU A 75 0.16 -6.32 15.29
N VAL A 76 0.42 -7.34 14.48
CA VAL A 76 -0.45 -8.52 14.32
C VAL A 76 -0.03 -9.61 15.30
N ASP A 77 -1.00 -10.11 16.06
CA ASP A 77 -0.78 -11.18 17.04
C ASP A 77 -0.21 -12.44 16.35
N GLY A 78 0.82 -13.03 16.95
CA GLY A 78 1.57 -14.16 16.43
C GLY A 78 2.65 -13.81 15.38
N GLN A 79 2.69 -12.59 14.85
CA GLN A 79 3.71 -12.21 13.86
C GLN A 79 5.02 -11.78 14.51
N THR A 80 6.12 -12.06 13.81
CA THR A 80 7.47 -11.63 14.22
C THR A 80 7.82 -10.31 13.54
N TYR A 81 8.35 -9.39 14.34
CA TYR A 81 8.88 -8.11 13.92
C TYR A 81 10.35 -7.99 14.33
N THR A 82 11.19 -7.47 13.44
CA THR A 82 12.57 -7.10 13.79
C THR A 82 12.59 -5.66 14.26
N LEU A 83 12.91 -5.46 15.54
CA LEU A 83 13.26 -4.16 16.09
C LEU A 83 14.77 -3.96 15.93
N SER A 84 15.18 -2.93 15.19
CA SER A 84 16.58 -2.53 15.01
C SER A 84 16.80 -1.12 15.54
N PHE A 85 17.94 -0.86 16.18
CA PHE A 85 18.32 0.47 16.67
C PHE A 85 19.82 0.55 16.97
N ASP A 86 20.39 1.74 16.85
CA ASP A 86 21.71 2.07 17.36
C ASP A 86 21.59 2.58 18.80
N ALA A 87 22.45 2.10 19.71
CA ALA A 87 22.48 2.62 21.08
C ALA A 87 23.87 2.57 21.72
N TYR A 88 24.08 3.48 22.67
CA TYR A 88 25.31 3.59 23.48
C TYR A 88 25.06 4.37 24.79
N THR A 89 26.05 4.35 25.69
CA THR A 89 26.06 5.07 26.98
C THR A 89 27.29 5.98 27.11
N ALA A 90 27.40 6.70 28.22
CA ALA A 90 28.52 7.58 28.53
C ALA A 90 29.88 6.88 28.46
N THR A 91 30.92 7.63 28.07
CA THR A 91 32.31 7.15 27.93
C THR A 91 32.81 6.36 29.14
N GLY A 92 33.36 5.17 28.89
CA GLY A 92 33.91 4.28 29.91
C GLY A 92 32.87 3.61 30.82
N THR A 93 31.59 3.65 30.46
CA THR A 93 30.51 3.02 31.24
C THR A 93 29.81 1.90 30.47
N THR A 94 29.08 1.08 31.21
CA THR A 94 28.14 0.08 30.70
C THR A 94 26.87 0.16 31.51
N ARG A 95 25.73 -0.17 30.92
CA ARG A 95 24.43 -0.18 31.60
C ARG A 95 23.44 -1.05 30.84
N ASP A 96 22.37 -1.47 31.49
CA ASP A 96 21.27 -2.14 30.81
C ASP A 96 20.11 -1.16 30.50
N ILE A 97 19.43 -1.45 29.40
CA ILE A 97 18.10 -0.94 29.08
C ILE A 97 17.18 -2.12 28.75
N ILE A 98 15.87 -1.87 28.72
CA ILE A 98 14.88 -2.84 28.26
C ILE A 98 14.31 -2.31 26.94
N ALA A 99 14.48 -3.05 25.85
CA ALA A 99 13.95 -2.70 24.54
C ALA A 99 12.90 -3.74 24.10
N GLY A 100 11.85 -3.32 23.40
CA GLY A 100 10.90 -4.30 22.85
C GLY A 100 9.66 -3.72 22.22
N ILE A 101 8.65 -4.58 22.09
CA ILE A 101 7.31 -4.25 21.59
C ILE A 101 6.25 -4.62 22.62
N GLY A 102 5.17 -3.85 22.71
CA GLY A 102 4.12 -4.11 23.69
C GLY A 102 2.86 -3.30 23.44
N GLN A 103 1.84 -3.51 24.28
CA GLN A 103 0.60 -2.75 24.23
C GLN A 103 0.84 -1.29 24.59
N ASP A 104 0.35 -0.34 23.80
CA ASP A 104 0.42 1.10 24.06
C ASP A 104 -0.65 1.62 25.02
N SER A 105 -1.57 0.75 25.45
CA SER A 105 -2.58 1.07 26.45
C SER A 105 -2.96 -0.18 27.26
N GLY A 106 -3.83 0.00 28.26
CA GLY A 106 -4.35 -1.10 29.05
C GLY A 106 -3.33 -1.69 30.03
N ALA A 107 -3.06 -3.00 29.92
CA ALA A 107 -2.20 -3.72 30.86
C ALA A 107 -0.70 -3.50 30.61
N PHE A 108 -0.33 -2.86 29.50
CA PHE A 108 1.07 -2.60 29.10
C PHE A 108 1.93 -3.88 29.01
N SER A 109 1.31 -5.01 28.71
CA SER A 109 2.01 -6.26 28.44
C SER A 109 2.96 -6.07 27.27
N ALA A 110 4.19 -6.58 27.38
CA ALA A 110 5.23 -6.36 26.39
C ALA A 110 6.17 -7.56 26.29
N ASN A 111 6.69 -7.78 25.09
CA ASN A 111 7.82 -8.66 24.85
C ASN A 111 9.07 -7.81 24.71
N THR A 112 9.96 -7.99 25.68
CA THR A 112 11.14 -7.15 25.83
C THR A 112 12.40 -7.98 26.00
N VAL A 113 13.52 -7.35 25.67
CA VAL A 113 14.86 -7.90 25.80
C VAL A 113 15.67 -6.91 26.61
N THR A 114 16.42 -7.43 27.58
CA THR A 114 17.44 -6.63 28.27
C THR A 114 18.64 -6.46 27.34
N THR A 115 19.00 -5.22 27.07
CA THR A 115 20.08 -4.83 26.17
C THR A 115 21.17 -4.11 26.94
N SER A 116 22.36 -4.71 26.98
CA SER A 116 23.53 -4.12 27.62
C SER A 116 24.25 -3.18 26.67
N LEU A 117 24.35 -1.90 27.06
CA LEU A 117 25.02 -0.85 26.32
C LEU A 117 26.48 -0.69 26.77
N THR A 118 27.32 -0.23 25.84
CA THR A 118 28.69 0.21 26.09
C THR A 118 28.88 1.65 25.61
N ASP A 119 30.07 2.20 25.77
CA ASP A 119 30.40 3.53 25.23
C ASP A 119 30.68 3.55 23.72
N ALA A 120 30.57 2.40 23.04
CA ALA A 120 30.63 2.30 21.60
C ALA A 120 29.22 2.19 21.01
N VAL A 121 28.96 2.99 19.97
CA VAL A 121 27.74 2.87 19.14
C VAL A 121 27.63 1.44 18.62
N THR A 122 26.54 0.78 18.96
CA THR A 122 26.27 -0.60 18.56
C THR A 122 24.86 -0.69 17.99
N THR A 123 24.73 -1.29 16.81
CA THR A 123 23.43 -1.65 16.24
C THR A 123 22.94 -2.94 16.89
N PHE A 124 21.79 -2.87 17.54
CA PHE A 124 21.06 -3.99 18.10
C PHE A 124 19.91 -4.37 17.17
N SER A 125 19.63 -5.66 17.06
CA SER A 125 18.55 -6.20 16.24
C SER A 125 17.93 -7.40 16.94
N TYR A 126 16.63 -7.35 17.16
CA TYR A 126 15.87 -8.38 17.87
C TYR A 126 14.60 -8.75 17.12
N ASP A 127 14.42 -10.04 16.91
CA ASP A 127 13.17 -10.61 16.42
C ASP A 127 12.22 -10.85 17.59
N LEU A 128 11.09 -10.13 17.57
CA LEU A 128 10.09 -10.12 18.63
C LEU A 128 8.75 -10.55 18.07
N VAL A 129 8.16 -11.58 18.65
CA VAL A 129 6.82 -12.02 18.31
C VAL A 129 5.82 -11.10 19.02
N ALA A 130 4.84 -10.55 18.33
CA ALA A 130 3.74 -9.85 18.99
C ALA A 130 2.78 -10.89 19.58
N ASN A 131 2.87 -11.23 20.87
CA ASN A 131 1.99 -12.21 21.53
C ASN A 131 1.58 -11.83 22.96
N TYR A 132 1.55 -10.53 23.24
CA TYR A 132 1.37 -9.94 24.56
C TYR A 132 -0.09 -9.52 24.86
N GLY A 133 -1.09 -10.07 24.16
CA GLY A 133 -2.51 -9.83 24.41
C GLY A 133 -3.41 -10.78 23.61
N SER A 134 -4.66 -10.97 24.02
CA SER A 134 -5.61 -11.84 23.30
C SER A 134 -6.14 -11.18 22.02
N ALA A 135 -5.82 -11.77 20.86
CA ALA A 135 -6.43 -11.67 19.52
C ALA A 135 -7.08 -10.33 19.10
N GLY A 136 -6.44 -9.67 18.11
CA GLY A 136 -6.92 -8.48 17.42
C GLY A 136 -5.95 -7.32 17.63
N ALA A 137 -5.35 -6.81 16.54
CA ALA A 137 -4.27 -5.82 16.54
C ALA A 137 -4.49 -4.70 17.56
N MET A 138 -3.82 -4.85 18.70
CA MET A 138 -3.86 -3.92 19.82
C MET A 138 -3.02 -2.72 19.42
N ASN A 139 -3.50 -1.50 19.71
CA ASN A 139 -2.64 -0.31 19.76
C ASN A 139 -1.32 -0.70 20.47
N SER A 140 -0.25 -0.80 19.69
CA SER A 140 1.05 -1.31 20.10
C SER A 140 2.08 -0.20 20.05
N ARG A 141 3.20 -0.41 20.74
CA ARG A 141 4.34 0.49 20.73
C ARG A 141 5.64 -0.27 20.61
N VAL A 142 6.65 0.43 20.11
CA VAL A 142 8.05 0.16 20.48
C VAL A 142 8.33 0.84 21.81
N VAL A 143 9.08 0.18 22.68
CA VAL A 143 9.40 0.67 24.03
C VAL A 143 10.87 0.52 24.34
N PHE A 144 11.43 1.56 24.96
CA PHE A 144 12.75 1.58 25.59
C PHE A 144 12.61 2.10 27.02
N ASP A 145 12.77 1.20 27.99
CA ASP A 145 12.72 1.49 29.42
C ASP A 145 14.16 1.50 29.99
N MET A 146 14.55 2.59 30.64
CA MET A 146 15.95 2.90 30.97
C MET A 146 16.13 3.52 32.36
N GLY A 147 15.10 3.58 33.20
CA GLY A 147 15.14 4.20 34.54
C GLY A 147 15.90 3.41 35.61
N ALA A 148 16.29 2.15 35.36
CA ALA A 148 16.84 1.25 36.37
C ALA A 148 18.26 1.62 36.87
N GLU A 149 19.01 2.37 36.06
CA GLU A 149 20.39 2.77 36.35
C GLU A 149 20.59 4.25 36.05
N THR A 150 21.44 4.92 36.84
CA THR A 150 21.81 6.31 36.58
C THR A 150 22.78 6.43 35.42
N GLY A 151 22.69 7.52 34.66
CA GLY A 151 23.61 7.82 33.56
C GLY A 151 22.87 8.10 32.26
N PHE A 152 23.65 8.28 31.20
CA PHE A 152 23.13 8.62 29.87
C PHE A 152 22.70 7.36 29.09
N VAL A 153 21.73 7.53 28.21
CA VAL A 153 21.38 6.59 27.13
C VAL A 153 21.21 7.42 25.87
N PHE A 154 21.80 6.94 24.78
CA PHE A 154 21.62 7.49 23.45
C PHE A 154 21.03 6.41 22.55
N ILE A 155 19.98 6.75 21.81
CA ILE A 155 19.29 5.86 20.86
C ILE A 155 19.14 6.58 19.53
N ASP A 156 19.38 5.87 18.43
CA ASP A 156 19.28 6.38 17.07
C ASP A 156 18.88 5.27 16.07
N ASN A 157 18.55 5.63 14.84
CA ASN A 157 18.27 4.75 13.71
C ASN A 157 17.29 3.61 14.04
N VAL A 158 16.20 3.95 14.74
CA VAL A 158 15.21 2.96 15.17
C VAL A 158 14.30 2.57 14.01
N SER A 159 14.22 1.28 13.73
CA SER A 159 13.26 0.70 12.80
C SER A 159 12.52 -0.48 13.42
N LEU A 160 11.28 -0.66 13.00
CA LEU A 160 10.50 -1.86 13.29
C LEU A 160 9.95 -2.39 11.97
N GLU A 161 10.35 -3.59 11.61
CA GLU A 161 10.04 -4.20 10.32
C GLU A 161 9.33 -5.53 10.52
N LEU A 162 8.27 -5.78 9.75
CA LEU A 162 7.62 -7.09 9.75
C LEU A 162 8.55 -8.11 9.07
N VAL A 163 8.77 -9.24 9.72
CA VAL A 163 9.54 -10.37 9.18
C VAL A 163 8.67 -11.61 8.92
N GLY A 164 7.52 -11.70 9.62
CA GLY A 164 6.60 -12.84 9.55
C GLY A 164 6.89 -13.89 10.64
N GLY A 165 5.87 -14.65 11.06
CA GLY A 165 6.02 -15.53 12.24
C GLY A 165 4.95 -16.57 12.49
N GLY A 166 3.78 -16.46 11.87
CA GLY A 166 2.83 -17.57 11.75
C GLY A 166 3.26 -18.57 10.67
N SER A 167 2.75 -19.81 10.74
CA SER A 167 2.73 -20.63 9.52
C SER A 167 1.96 -19.83 8.46
N PRO A 168 2.51 -19.60 7.26
CA PRO A 168 1.84 -18.81 6.23
C PRO A 168 0.44 -19.39 6.00
N THR A 169 -0.58 -18.54 6.13
CA THR A 169 -1.96 -18.92 5.82
C THR A 169 -2.48 -18.03 4.72
N CYS A 170 -3.32 -18.59 3.86
CA CYS A 170 -3.99 -17.87 2.78
C CYS A 170 -5.09 -16.92 3.26
N THR A 171 -4.99 -16.46 4.51
CA THR A 171 -6.04 -15.77 5.23
C THR A 171 -5.53 -14.82 6.32
N ASP A 172 -4.23 -14.56 6.39
CA ASP A 172 -3.63 -13.76 7.48
C ASP A 172 -3.47 -12.27 7.15
N GLY A 173 -3.96 -11.83 5.99
CA GLY A 173 -3.97 -10.45 5.53
C GLY A 173 -2.61 -9.98 5.02
N ILE A 174 -1.65 -10.88 4.83
CA ILE A 174 -0.25 -10.54 4.53
C ILE A 174 0.23 -11.40 3.36
N GLN A 175 0.77 -10.75 2.31
CA GLN A 175 1.43 -11.50 1.23
C GLN A 175 2.71 -12.16 1.74
N ASN A 176 2.67 -13.45 2.06
CA ASN A 176 3.82 -14.20 2.59
C ASN A 176 3.89 -15.63 2.03
N GLY A 177 4.89 -16.43 2.45
CA GLY A 177 5.05 -17.80 1.95
C GLY A 177 5.31 -17.87 0.44
N ASP A 178 4.46 -18.59 -0.30
CA ASP A 178 4.53 -18.74 -1.76
C ASP A 178 3.47 -17.93 -2.51
N GLU A 179 2.74 -17.05 -1.82
CA GLU A 179 1.66 -16.23 -2.37
C GLU A 179 2.11 -15.24 -3.46
N THR A 180 1.27 -15.08 -4.49
CA THR A 180 1.51 -14.10 -5.57
C THR A 180 0.71 -12.81 -5.42
N GLY A 181 -0.17 -12.74 -4.42
CA GLY A 181 -0.88 -11.55 -3.94
C GLY A 181 -1.24 -11.74 -2.46
N VAL A 182 -1.73 -10.71 -1.78
CA VAL A 182 -2.10 -10.81 -0.34
C VAL A 182 -3.16 -11.91 -0.16
N ASP A 183 -2.86 -12.94 0.64
CA ASP A 183 -3.73 -14.09 0.93
C ASP A 183 -4.13 -14.94 -0.30
N CYS A 184 -3.39 -14.83 -1.42
CA CYS A 184 -3.75 -15.52 -2.65
C CYS A 184 -2.56 -15.92 -3.53
N GLY A 185 -2.80 -16.91 -4.38
CA GLY A 185 -1.86 -17.40 -5.38
C GLY A 185 -0.77 -18.32 -4.81
N GLY A 186 0.31 -18.50 -5.56
CA GLY A 186 1.29 -19.53 -5.22
C GLY A 186 0.81 -20.96 -5.49
N ALA A 187 1.49 -21.93 -4.88
CA ALA A 187 1.15 -23.35 -4.94
C ALA A 187 0.22 -23.80 -3.81
N THR A 188 0.16 -23.07 -2.69
CA THR A 188 -0.62 -23.45 -1.51
C THR A 188 -1.94 -22.69 -1.33
N CYS A 189 -2.08 -21.49 -1.90
CA CYS A 189 -3.29 -20.65 -1.74
C CYS A 189 -4.21 -20.65 -2.98
N PRO A 190 -5.50 -20.29 -2.80
CA PRO A 190 -6.41 -20.09 -3.93
C PRO A 190 -5.85 -19.07 -4.92
N SER A 191 -6.00 -19.31 -6.22
CA SER A 191 -5.52 -18.38 -7.25
C SER A 191 -5.98 -16.95 -6.98
N CYS A 192 -5.08 -15.98 -7.12
CA CYS A 192 -5.47 -14.58 -7.02
C CYS A 192 -6.56 -14.23 -8.04
N PRO A 193 -7.57 -13.43 -7.65
CA PRO A 193 -8.53 -12.90 -8.59
C PRO A 193 -7.79 -12.17 -9.73
N PRO A 194 -8.15 -12.43 -11.01
CA PRO A 194 -7.56 -11.70 -12.12
C PRO A 194 -7.75 -10.19 -11.96
N ALA A 195 -6.81 -9.36 -12.42
CA ALA A 195 -6.99 -7.92 -12.42
C ALA A 195 -8.30 -7.54 -13.14
N GLY A 196 -9.12 -6.68 -12.52
CA GLY A 196 -10.44 -6.32 -13.02
C GLY A 196 -11.52 -7.40 -12.86
N SER A 197 -11.27 -8.45 -12.07
CA SER A 197 -12.31 -9.42 -11.73
C SER A 197 -13.39 -8.76 -10.89
N GLU A 198 -14.62 -8.91 -11.33
CA GLU A 198 -15.80 -8.55 -10.55
C GLU A 198 -15.85 -9.32 -9.24
N LEU A 199 -16.03 -8.61 -8.12
CA LEU A 199 -16.13 -9.18 -6.78
C LEU A 199 -17.57 -9.41 -6.33
N LEU A 200 -18.53 -8.74 -6.98
CA LEU A 200 -19.95 -8.88 -6.68
C LEU A 200 -20.60 -9.91 -7.61
N THR A 201 -21.67 -10.51 -7.14
CA THR A 201 -22.55 -11.30 -8.01
C THR A 201 -23.95 -10.70 -8.03
N ASN A 202 -24.67 -10.90 -9.14
CA ASN A 202 -26.03 -10.39 -9.34
C ASN A 202 -26.14 -8.87 -9.13
N GLY A 203 -25.12 -8.09 -9.52
CA GLY A 203 -25.14 -6.64 -9.42
C GLY A 203 -26.02 -5.94 -10.45
N ASP A 204 -26.41 -6.67 -11.50
CA ASP A 204 -27.39 -6.30 -12.52
C ASP A 204 -28.84 -6.59 -12.10
N PHE A 205 -29.05 -7.37 -11.03
CA PHE A 205 -30.36 -7.79 -10.52
C PHE A 205 -31.28 -8.52 -11.52
N ASP A 206 -30.81 -8.85 -12.73
CA ASP A 206 -31.58 -9.38 -13.87
C ASP A 206 -32.31 -10.70 -13.58
N THR A 207 -31.89 -11.41 -12.54
CA THR A 207 -32.57 -12.63 -12.08
C THR A 207 -33.91 -12.36 -11.40
N GLY A 208 -34.20 -11.11 -11.02
CA GLY A 208 -35.35 -10.72 -10.21
C GLY A 208 -35.30 -11.28 -8.79
N VAL A 209 -34.17 -11.83 -8.37
CA VAL A 209 -33.95 -12.41 -7.04
C VAL A 209 -32.92 -11.57 -6.31
N ALA A 210 -33.19 -11.25 -5.05
CA ALA A 210 -32.31 -10.41 -4.24
C ALA A 210 -30.96 -11.07 -3.92
N ALA A 211 -30.91 -12.37 -3.65
CA ALA A 211 -29.70 -13.05 -3.23
C ALA A 211 -28.54 -12.89 -4.26
N PRO A 212 -27.30 -12.64 -3.81
CA PRO A 212 -26.83 -12.61 -2.42
C PRO A 212 -26.95 -11.25 -1.71
N TRP A 213 -27.64 -10.27 -2.30
CA TRP A 213 -27.86 -8.98 -1.66
C TRP A 213 -28.74 -9.12 -0.41
N GLY A 214 -28.32 -8.45 0.65
CA GLY A 214 -29.01 -8.33 1.93
C GLY A 214 -29.38 -6.88 2.25
N GLY A 215 -29.88 -6.69 3.47
CA GLY A 215 -30.49 -5.44 3.89
C GLY A 215 -32.00 -5.43 3.66
N ASN A 216 -32.70 -4.53 4.34
CA ASN A 216 -34.16 -4.43 4.25
C ASN A 216 -34.64 -3.76 2.94
N ALA A 217 -33.72 -3.23 2.14
CA ALA A 217 -33.99 -2.65 0.83
C ALA A 217 -33.66 -3.58 -0.35
N ALA A 218 -33.26 -4.83 -0.09
CA ALA A 218 -33.00 -5.84 -1.11
C ALA A 218 -34.31 -6.28 -1.78
N ASN A 219 -34.66 -5.61 -2.87
CA ASN A 219 -35.94 -5.73 -3.55
C ASN A 219 -35.79 -5.46 -5.06
N PRO A 220 -35.30 -6.45 -5.84
CA PRO A 220 -35.33 -6.37 -7.29
C PRO A 220 -36.76 -6.32 -7.84
N VAL A 221 -37.04 -5.35 -8.71
CA VAL A 221 -38.32 -5.16 -9.39
C VAL A 221 -38.08 -4.95 -10.88
N ASP A 222 -38.98 -5.46 -11.72
CA ASP A 222 -38.99 -5.18 -13.16
C ASP A 222 -39.38 -3.70 -13.36
N ASP A 223 -38.51 -2.93 -14.02
CA ASP A 223 -38.74 -1.51 -14.32
C ASP A 223 -39.78 -1.27 -15.44
N GLY A 224 -40.37 -2.35 -15.95
CA GLY A 224 -41.36 -2.35 -17.03
C GLY A 224 -40.73 -2.43 -18.42
N SER A 225 -39.40 -2.44 -18.52
CA SER A 225 -38.66 -2.69 -19.75
C SER A 225 -38.18 -4.14 -19.89
N GLY A 226 -38.40 -4.97 -18.86
CA GLY A 226 -37.85 -6.33 -18.76
C GLY A 226 -36.44 -6.36 -18.15
N ASN A 227 -35.95 -5.22 -17.67
CA ASN A 227 -34.74 -5.08 -16.85
C ASN A 227 -35.15 -5.03 -15.38
N PHE A 228 -34.44 -5.74 -14.52
CA PHE A 228 -34.68 -5.67 -13.08
C PHE A 228 -33.75 -4.65 -12.44
N VAL A 229 -34.27 -3.86 -11.51
CA VAL A 229 -33.50 -2.90 -10.71
C VAL A 229 -33.82 -3.10 -9.25
N ASN A 230 -32.88 -2.85 -8.35
CA ASN A 230 -33.21 -2.82 -6.93
C ASN A 230 -33.98 -1.53 -6.60
N GLU A 231 -35.23 -1.66 -6.15
CA GLU A 231 -36.08 -0.54 -5.74
C GLU A 231 -36.24 -0.49 -4.22
N ALA A 232 -35.92 0.66 -3.63
CA ALA A 232 -36.22 0.98 -2.25
C ALA A 232 -37.20 2.17 -2.17
N ASN A 233 -38.26 2.01 -1.38
CA ASN A 233 -39.21 3.10 -1.08
C ASN A 233 -39.12 3.50 0.40
N ILE A 234 -38.51 4.64 0.68
CA ILE A 234 -38.34 5.14 2.04
C ILE A 234 -39.56 5.98 2.42
N MET A 235 -40.43 5.39 3.24
CA MET A 235 -41.68 6.04 3.69
C MET A 235 -41.49 7.02 4.85
N THR A 236 -40.44 6.84 5.65
CA THR A 236 -40.14 7.69 6.82
C THR A 236 -38.64 7.84 6.92
N ALA A 237 -38.17 9.08 6.97
CA ALA A 237 -36.75 9.37 7.17
C ALA A 237 -36.31 9.02 8.60
N GLY A 238 -35.13 8.41 8.71
CA GLY A 238 -34.51 7.99 9.96
C GLY A 238 -32.99 8.13 9.87
N ASN A 239 -32.27 7.21 10.50
CA ASN A 239 -30.83 7.11 10.29
C ASN A 239 -30.52 6.62 8.87
N PRO A 240 -29.36 6.98 8.28
CA PRO A 240 -28.98 6.53 6.95
C PRO A 240 -29.04 5.01 6.75
N TRP A 241 -28.61 4.23 7.75
CA TRP A 241 -28.60 2.76 7.71
C TRP A 241 -29.94 2.09 8.04
N ASP A 242 -30.98 2.85 8.42
CA ASP A 242 -32.30 2.28 8.73
C ASP A 242 -32.97 1.68 7.49
N VAL A 243 -32.58 2.12 6.29
CA VAL A 243 -32.92 1.49 5.01
C VAL A 243 -31.64 1.27 4.23
N SER A 244 -31.27 0.00 4.02
CA SER A 244 -29.97 -0.36 3.46
C SER A 244 -30.03 -1.54 2.49
N LEU A 245 -29.08 -1.52 1.55
CA LEU A 245 -28.77 -2.61 0.63
C LEU A 245 -27.27 -2.89 0.74
N SER A 246 -26.89 -4.16 0.85
CA SER A 246 -25.48 -4.56 0.95
C SER A 246 -25.24 -5.93 0.36
N GLN A 247 -24.01 -6.18 -0.11
CA GLN A 247 -23.51 -7.53 -0.40
C GLN A 247 -22.23 -7.71 0.41
N GLY A 248 -22.26 -8.68 1.32
CA GLY A 248 -21.18 -9.00 2.25
C GLY A 248 -20.32 -10.18 1.78
N ASP A 249 -19.65 -10.82 2.73
CA ASP A 249 -18.71 -11.94 2.49
C ASP A 249 -17.60 -11.61 1.46
N LEU A 250 -17.19 -10.34 1.39
CA LEU A 250 -16.14 -9.88 0.48
C LEU A 250 -14.77 -9.90 1.16
N SER A 251 -13.77 -10.46 0.47
CA SER A 251 -12.36 -10.40 0.89
C SER A 251 -11.65 -9.21 0.22
N LEU A 252 -11.50 -8.09 0.94
CA LEU A 252 -10.94 -6.83 0.40
C LEU A 252 -9.59 -6.44 1.03
N THR A 253 -8.47 -6.75 0.38
CA THR A 253 -7.11 -6.46 0.84
C THR A 253 -6.92 -5.08 1.48
N ASP A 254 -6.43 -5.06 2.73
CA ASP A 254 -6.18 -3.82 3.49
C ASP A 254 -5.21 -2.90 2.74
N GLY A 255 -5.51 -1.61 2.73
CA GLY A 255 -4.77 -0.59 1.98
C GLY A 255 -4.92 -0.63 0.45
N ALA A 256 -5.50 -1.69 -0.13
CA ALA A 256 -5.75 -1.76 -1.56
C ALA A 256 -6.89 -0.81 -1.98
N SER A 257 -6.84 -0.33 -3.22
CA SER A 257 -7.90 0.50 -3.79
C SER A 257 -8.85 -0.33 -4.65
N TYR A 258 -10.12 0.04 -4.68
CA TYR A 258 -11.18 -0.63 -5.43
C TYR A 258 -11.98 0.38 -6.25
N THR A 259 -12.30 0.03 -7.49
CA THR A 259 -13.25 0.75 -8.32
C THR A 259 -14.64 0.23 -7.98
N PHE A 260 -15.45 1.08 -7.37
CA PHE A 260 -16.85 0.81 -7.04
C PHE A 260 -17.75 1.62 -7.97
N SER A 261 -18.55 0.95 -8.79
CA SER A 261 -19.46 1.60 -9.73
C SER A 261 -20.88 1.03 -9.67
N PHE A 262 -21.86 1.87 -9.96
CA PHE A 262 -23.27 1.50 -10.01
C PHE A 262 -24.06 2.55 -10.78
N ASP A 263 -25.19 2.16 -11.34
CA ASP A 263 -26.21 3.07 -11.83
C ASP A 263 -27.22 3.38 -10.73
N ALA A 264 -27.57 4.66 -10.55
CA ALA A 264 -28.62 5.03 -9.60
C ALA A 264 -29.44 6.26 -10.03
N TYR A 265 -30.68 6.33 -9.54
CA TYR A 265 -31.60 7.45 -9.71
C TYR A 265 -32.72 7.44 -8.67
N THR A 266 -33.51 8.51 -8.64
CA THR A 266 -34.69 8.66 -7.77
C THR A 266 -35.96 8.99 -8.56
N ALA A 267 -37.07 9.24 -7.88
CA ALA A 267 -38.37 9.49 -8.50
C ALA A 267 -38.36 10.76 -9.39
N THR A 268 -39.18 10.75 -10.44
CA THR A 268 -39.29 11.86 -11.41
C THR A 268 -39.45 13.22 -10.74
N GLY A 269 -38.62 14.18 -11.16
CA GLY A 269 -38.62 15.56 -10.65
C GLY A 269 -38.09 15.73 -9.24
N THR A 270 -37.44 14.72 -8.65
CA THR A 270 -36.91 14.77 -7.29
C THR A 270 -35.38 14.63 -7.26
N THR A 271 -34.79 15.00 -6.12
CA THR A 271 -33.38 14.81 -5.81
C THR A 271 -33.27 14.35 -4.37
N ARG A 272 -32.26 13.54 -4.06
CA ARG A 272 -32.00 13.07 -2.69
C ARG A 272 -30.55 12.63 -2.54
N SER A 273 -30.09 12.45 -1.31
CA SER A 273 -28.80 11.81 -1.04
C SER A 273 -28.94 10.34 -0.63
N MET A 274 -27.85 9.61 -0.84
CA MET A 274 -27.59 8.29 -0.25
C MET A 274 -26.11 8.18 0.10
N ILE A 275 -25.77 7.35 1.08
CA ILE A 275 -24.40 7.04 1.44
C ILE A 275 -24.03 5.72 0.77
N VAL A 276 -22.88 5.69 0.11
CA VAL A 276 -22.37 4.48 -0.55
C VAL A 276 -20.94 4.22 -0.11
N GLY A 277 -20.49 2.97 -0.15
CA GLY A 277 -19.10 2.69 0.17
C GLY A 277 -18.74 1.23 0.30
N ILE A 278 -17.58 1.01 0.92
CA ILE A 278 -17.10 -0.30 1.33
C ILE A 278 -16.78 -0.24 2.83
N GLY A 279 -17.02 -1.34 3.56
CA GLY A 279 -16.83 -1.38 5.00
C GLY A 279 -16.86 -2.78 5.57
N GLN A 280 -16.61 -2.91 6.87
CA GLN A 280 -16.70 -4.19 7.57
C GLN A 280 -18.15 -4.69 7.60
N ASP A 281 -18.34 -5.98 7.32
CA ASP A 281 -19.64 -6.61 7.40
C ASP A 281 -20.03 -7.03 8.82
N THR A 282 -19.08 -6.94 9.75
CA THR A 282 -19.26 -7.22 11.18
C THR A 282 -18.81 -6.02 12.03
N SER A 283 -19.18 -6.03 13.31
CA SER A 283 -18.75 -5.00 14.27
C SER A 283 -17.22 -4.89 14.31
N PRO A 284 -16.64 -3.67 14.36
CA PRO A 284 -17.25 -2.36 14.66
C PRO A 284 -18.00 -1.66 13.51
N PHE A 285 -18.05 -2.24 12.30
CA PHE A 285 -18.65 -1.63 11.11
C PHE A 285 -17.92 -0.39 10.60
N ASP A 286 -16.60 -0.34 10.76
CA ASP A 286 -15.78 0.71 10.17
C ASP A 286 -15.92 0.67 8.64
N ALA A 287 -16.03 1.84 8.02
CA ALA A 287 -16.32 1.94 6.59
C ALA A 287 -15.76 3.21 5.97
N ASN A 288 -15.39 3.10 4.70
CA ASN A 288 -15.13 4.24 3.83
C ASN A 288 -16.32 4.50 2.95
N THR A 289 -16.93 5.67 3.15
CA THR A 289 -18.19 6.02 2.50
C THR A 289 -18.12 7.38 1.82
N VAL A 290 -18.99 7.55 0.82
CA VAL A 290 -19.18 8.77 0.04
C VAL A 290 -20.66 9.08 0.03
N THR A 291 -21.02 10.35 0.27
CA THR A 291 -22.40 10.82 0.07
C THR A 291 -22.62 11.11 -1.41
N THR A 292 -23.55 10.40 -2.03
CA THR A 292 -23.91 10.52 -3.44
C THR A 292 -25.26 11.24 -3.58
N SER A 293 -25.30 12.29 -4.40
CA SER A 293 -26.53 13.00 -4.74
C SER A 293 -27.18 12.39 -5.98
N LEU A 294 -28.44 11.98 -5.87
CA LEU A 294 -29.25 11.42 -6.93
C LEU A 294 -30.20 12.46 -7.52
N THR A 295 -30.50 12.29 -8.81
CA THR A 295 -31.55 13.01 -9.54
C THR A 295 -32.51 11.99 -10.16
N ASP A 296 -33.52 12.47 -10.90
CA ASP A 296 -34.43 11.63 -11.67
C ASP A 296 -33.83 11.08 -12.98
N VAL A 297 -32.54 11.32 -13.22
CA VAL A 297 -31.81 10.80 -14.38
C VAL A 297 -30.88 9.66 -13.93
N LYS A 298 -31.08 8.46 -14.50
CA LYS A 298 -30.17 7.30 -14.33
C LYS A 298 -28.75 7.73 -14.67
N THR A 299 -27.88 7.66 -13.67
CA THR A 299 -26.50 8.09 -13.77
C THR A 299 -25.59 6.98 -13.25
N THR A 300 -24.54 6.69 -14.01
CA THR A 300 -23.46 5.81 -13.55
C THR A 300 -22.54 6.60 -12.64
N PHE A 301 -22.39 6.14 -11.41
CA PHE A 301 -21.43 6.64 -10.44
C PHE A 301 -20.22 5.72 -10.41
N THR A 302 -19.04 6.30 -10.21
CA THR A 302 -17.79 5.54 -10.10
C THR A 302 -16.90 6.21 -9.06
N TYR A 303 -16.49 5.43 -8.07
CA TYR A 303 -15.62 5.87 -6.99
C TYR A 303 -14.41 4.94 -6.89
N THR A 304 -13.27 5.52 -6.55
CA THR A 304 -12.10 4.76 -6.10
C THR A 304 -12.05 4.83 -4.58
N LEU A 305 -12.23 3.68 -3.93
CA LEU A 305 -12.28 3.56 -2.47
C LEU A 305 -11.12 2.68 -1.99
N ALA A 306 -10.34 3.17 -1.03
CA ALA A 306 -9.33 2.35 -0.37
C ALA A 306 -10.01 1.46 0.69
N ALA A 307 -9.58 0.22 0.83
CA ALA A 307 -9.98 -0.64 1.94
C ALA A 307 -9.04 -0.42 3.14
N ASN A 308 -9.08 0.76 3.76
CA ASN A 308 -8.27 1.10 4.93
C ASN A 308 -9.13 1.40 6.18
N TYR A 309 -10.18 0.59 6.37
CA TYR A 309 -11.12 0.69 7.49
C TYR A 309 -11.01 -0.53 8.41
N GLY A 310 -10.97 -0.26 9.72
CA GLY A 310 -10.89 -1.27 10.78
C GLY A 310 -9.50 -1.91 10.93
N SER A 311 -9.25 -2.45 12.13
CA SER A 311 -8.01 -3.16 12.45
C SER A 311 -8.19 -4.68 12.31
N ALA A 312 -8.22 -5.24 11.08
CA ALA A 312 -7.89 -6.65 10.76
C ALA A 312 -8.32 -7.09 9.33
N GLY A 313 -7.38 -7.70 8.58
CA GLY A 313 -7.55 -8.91 7.75
C GLY A 313 -8.92 -9.19 7.12
N SER A 314 -9.31 -8.35 6.17
CA SER A 314 -10.56 -8.18 5.41
C SER A 314 -11.44 -9.36 4.94
N MET A 315 -11.52 -10.52 5.59
CA MET A 315 -12.33 -11.65 5.11
C MET A 315 -13.85 -11.42 5.14
N ASN A 316 -14.33 -10.33 5.75
CA ASN A 316 -15.75 -10.02 5.90
C ASN A 316 -16.02 -8.53 5.65
N SER A 317 -15.78 -8.07 4.43
CA SER A 317 -16.19 -6.74 3.97
C SER A 317 -17.54 -6.79 3.26
N ARG A 318 -18.15 -5.62 3.08
CA ARG A 318 -19.36 -5.44 2.27
C ARG A 318 -19.29 -4.18 1.42
N VAL A 319 -20.05 -4.16 0.33
CA VAL A 319 -20.51 -2.90 -0.28
C VAL A 319 -21.72 -2.37 0.48
N ILE A 320 -21.83 -1.04 0.55
CA ILE A 320 -22.81 -0.33 1.37
C ILE A 320 -23.63 0.60 0.48
N PHE A 321 -24.95 0.55 0.64
CA PHE A 321 -25.90 1.56 0.20
C PHE A 321 -26.85 1.88 1.36
N ASP A 322 -26.64 3.02 2.00
CA ASP A 322 -27.42 3.52 3.13
C ASP A 322 -28.28 4.71 2.66
N MET A 323 -29.60 4.55 2.74
CA MET A 323 -30.57 5.44 2.10
C MET A 323 -31.73 5.85 3.01
N GLY A 324 -31.71 5.51 4.30
CA GLY A 324 -32.79 5.81 5.25
C GLY A 324 -32.95 7.28 5.64
N ALA A 325 -31.97 8.14 5.36
CA ALA A 325 -31.95 9.54 5.84
C ALA A 325 -33.00 10.46 5.19
N GLU A 326 -33.52 10.10 4.02
CA GLU A 326 -34.47 10.91 3.26
C GLU A 326 -35.60 10.02 2.72
N THR A 327 -36.82 10.57 2.68
CA THR A 327 -37.98 9.88 2.10
C THR A 327 -37.91 9.88 0.57
N GLY A 328 -38.52 8.87 -0.05
CA GLY A 328 -38.64 8.76 -1.50
C GLY A 328 -38.01 7.49 -2.05
N PHE A 329 -38.04 7.34 -3.38
CA PHE A 329 -37.54 6.15 -4.05
C PHE A 329 -36.03 6.22 -4.30
N VAL A 330 -35.36 5.06 -4.27
CA VAL A 330 -34.01 4.85 -4.79
C VAL A 330 -34.06 3.63 -5.70
N PHE A 331 -33.47 3.78 -6.88
CA PHE A 331 -33.27 2.69 -7.83
C PHE A 331 -31.77 2.50 -8.02
N ILE A 332 -31.30 1.25 -7.91
CA ILE A 332 -29.89 0.86 -8.05
C ILE A 332 -29.80 -0.29 -9.05
N ASP A 333 -28.80 -0.25 -9.91
CA ASP A 333 -28.56 -1.23 -10.97
C ASP A 333 -27.06 -1.28 -11.34
N ASN A 334 -26.63 -2.30 -12.09
CA ASN A 334 -25.27 -2.47 -12.62
C ASN A 334 -24.16 -2.24 -11.58
N VAL A 335 -24.31 -2.81 -10.39
CA VAL A 335 -23.34 -2.65 -9.31
C VAL A 335 -22.12 -3.53 -9.53
N SER A 336 -20.94 -2.94 -9.42
CA SER A 336 -19.64 -3.56 -9.67
C SER A 336 -18.62 -3.11 -8.64
N LEU A 337 -17.80 -4.05 -8.17
CA LEU A 337 -16.63 -3.77 -7.34
C LEU A 337 -15.42 -4.54 -7.88
N GLN A 338 -14.35 -3.81 -8.22
CA GLN A 338 -13.16 -4.40 -8.82
C GLN A 338 -11.90 -3.87 -8.13
N LEU A 339 -10.92 -4.74 -7.89
CA LEU A 339 -9.61 -4.33 -7.38
C LEU A 339 -8.94 -3.37 -8.37
N VAL A 340 -8.56 -2.19 -7.89
CA VAL A 340 -7.63 -1.30 -8.59
C VAL A 340 -6.25 -1.91 -8.42
N VAL A 341 -5.77 -2.51 -9.49
CA VAL A 341 -4.33 -2.71 -9.60
C VAL A 341 -3.70 -1.34 -9.90
N LEU A 342 -2.67 -0.98 -9.14
CA LEU A 342 -1.62 -0.10 -9.67
C LEU A 342 -0.95 -0.88 -10.79
N ASP A 343 -1.65 -0.98 -11.92
CA ASP A 343 -0.99 -1.26 -13.16
C ASP A 343 -0.02 -0.09 -13.29
N VAL A 344 1.28 -0.38 -13.26
CA VAL A 344 2.09 0.25 -14.30
C VAL A 344 1.36 -0.22 -15.54
N GLN A 345 0.42 0.58 -16.06
CA GLN A 345 -0.04 0.38 -17.41
C GLN A 345 1.27 0.20 -18.14
N ASP A 346 1.51 -1.01 -18.61
CA ASP A 346 2.56 -1.30 -19.55
C ASP A 346 2.13 -0.43 -20.73
N ALA A 347 2.50 0.84 -20.67
CA ALA A 347 1.96 1.88 -21.51
C ALA A 347 2.45 1.48 -22.87
N GLU A 348 1.59 0.82 -23.66
CA GLU A 348 2.01 -0.13 -24.69
C GLU A 348 3.34 0.32 -25.27
N LYS A 349 4.42 -0.32 -24.83
CA LYS A 349 5.76 0.24 -25.02
C LYS A 349 5.92 0.44 -26.51
N ALA A 350 6.07 1.70 -26.93
CA ALA A 350 6.05 2.04 -28.34
C ALA A 350 7.08 1.16 -29.06
N THR A 351 6.64 0.34 -30.01
CA THR A 351 7.56 -0.51 -30.76
C THR A 351 8.19 0.32 -31.86
N PHE A 352 9.53 0.37 -31.89
CA PHE A 352 10.28 1.12 -32.88
C PHE A 352 10.90 0.18 -33.91
N LYS A 353 10.61 0.44 -35.18
CA LYS A 353 11.29 -0.20 -36.32
C LYS A 353 12.35 0.76 -36.82
N THR A 354 13.59 0.28 -36.95
CA THR A 354 14.69 1.04 -37.55
C THR A 354 15.24 0.39 -38.79
N TYR A 355 15.27 1.10 -39.90
CA TYR A 355 15.83 0.58 -41.13
C TYR A 355 16.39 1.70 -42.04
N PRO A 356 17.42 1.40 -42.85
CA PRO A 356 18.33 0.27 -42.66
C PRO A 356 19.14 0.46 -41.37
N ASN A 357 19.37 -0.60 -40.61
CA ASN A 357 20.26 -0.57 -39.45
C ASN A 357 21.10 -1.86 -39.46
N PRO A 358 22.40 -1.81 -39.86
CA PRO A 358 23.23 -0.61 -40.04
C PRO A 358 22.92 0.27 -41.27
N THR A 359 23.33 1.55 -41.24
CA THR A 359 23.24 2.51 -42.36
C THR A 359 24.58 3.15 -42.73
N TYR A 360 24.66 3.76 -43.92
CA TYR A 360 25.75 4.66 -44.33
C TYR A 360 25.41 6.14 -44.18
N ASN A 361 24.15 6.54 -44.31
CA ASN A 361 23.78 7.96 -44.37
C ASN A 361 22.58 8.29 -43.52
N THR A 362 21.52 7.48 -43.56
CA THR A 362 20.25 7.80 -42.90
C THR A 362 19.65 6.60 -42.18
N TRP A 363 19.08 6.80 -41.00
CA TRP A 363 18.20 5.82 -40.36
C TRP A 363 16.76 6.30 -40.48
N THR A 364 15.85 5.44 -40.90
CA THR A 364 14.41 5.66 -40.71
C THR A 364 14.00 5.03 -39.39
N ILE A 365 13.34 5.81 -38.53
CA ILE A 365 12.75 5.35 -37.27
C ILE A 365 11.25 5.49 -37.40
N LYS A 366 10.52 4.38 -37.20
CA LYS A 366 9.08 4.29 -37.37
C LYS A 366 8.41 3.64 -36.16
N THR A 367 7.28 4.19 -35.76
CA THR A 367 6.31 3.60 -34.81
C THR A 367 5.03 3.21 -35.57
N ASP A 368 4.23 2.31 -34.98
CA ASP A 368 3.00 1.87 -35.64
C ASP A 368 1.89 2.96 -35.58
N ASN A 369 1.54 3.47 -34.39
CA ASN A 369 0.45 4.46 -34.23
C ASN A 369 0.75 5.61 -33.24
N ILE A 370 2.00 5.80 -32.83
CA ILE A 370 2.37 6.77 -31.77
C ILE A 370 3.28 7.86 -32.32
N GLN A 371 2.98 9.14 -32.03
CA GLN A 371 3.86 10.24 -32.47
C GLN A 371 5.18 10.27 -31.70
N ILE A 372 6.28 10.35 -32.45
CA ILE A 372 7.63 10.61 -31.95
C ILE A 372 7.75 12.11 -31.68
N GLN A 373 7.82 12.50 -30.41
CA GLN A 373 7.95 13.90 -30.01
C GLN A 373 9.39 14.37 -30.16
N THR A 374 10.35 13.60 -29.63
CA THR A 374 11.78 13.93 -29.71
C THR A 374 12.64 12.70 -29.94
N ILE A 375 13.76 12.89 -30.65
CA ILE A 375 14.85 11.91 -30.75
C ILE A 375 16.15 12.61 -30.36
N SER A 376 16.88 12.04 -29.42
CA SER A 376 18.24 12.46 -29.08
C SER A 376 19.20 11.30 -29.32
N VAL A 377 20.21 11.51 -30.16
CA VAL A 377 21.20 10.47 -30.50
C VAL A 377 22.48 10.73 -29.72
N PHE A 378 23.01 9.70 -29.09
CA PHE A 378 24.22 9.71 -28.26
C PHE A 378 25.27 8.75 -28.80
N ASP A 379 26.55 9.11 -28.65
CA ASP A 379 27.66 8.17 -28.86
C ASP A 379 27.85 7.23 -27.66
N VAL A 380 28.79 6.29 -27.77
CA VAL A 380 29.08 5.31 -26.70
C VAL A 380 29.64 5.91 -25.41
N LEU A 381 30.04 7.18 -25.42
CA LEU A 381 30.50 7.92 -24.24
C LEU A 381 29.37 8.73 -23.59
N GLY A 382 28.14 8.64 -24.12
CA GLY A 382 26.98 9.37 -23.63
C GLY A 382 26.92 10.82 -24.12
N LYS A 383 27.75 11.22 -25.10
CA LYS A 383 27.67 12.58 -25.66
C LYS A 383 26.55 12.65 -26.69
N GLN A 384 25.65 13.61 -26.54
CA GLN A 384 24.61 13.89 -27.53
C GLN A 384 25.24 14.44 -28.83
N VAL A 385 24.96 13.78 -29.95
CA VAL A 385 25.47 14.13 -31.29
C VAL A 385 24.39 14.66 -32.22
N LEU A 386 23.12 14.31 -32.02
CA LEU A 386 21.97 14.82 -32.77
C LEU A 386 20.76 14.99 -31.86
N SER A 387 19.87 15.91 -32.21
CA SER A 387 18.54 16.04 -31.59
C SER A 387 17.51 16.52 -32.60
N LEU A 388 16.33 15.92 -32.58
CA LEU A 388 15.21 16.16 -33.50
C LEU A 388 13.91 16.24 -32.69
N SER A 389 12.94 17.02 -33.18
CA SER A 389 11.59 17.11 -32.59
C SER A 389 10.50 16.98 -33.67
N PRO A 390 10.33 15.77 -34.27
CA PRO A 390 9.59 15.63 -35.52
C PRO A 390 8.06 15.72 -35.34
N ASN A 391 7.51 15.23 -34.23
CA ASN A 391 6.06 15.10 -34.00
C ASN A 391 5.34 14.28 -35.09
N THR A 392 5.98 13.20 -35.55
CA THR A 392 5.48 12.28 -36.59
C THR A 392 5.62 10.83 -36.14
N SER A 393 4.92 9.87 -36.75
CA SER A 393 5.13 8.43 -36.49
C SER A 393 6.29 7.81 -37.29
N GLU A 394 6.89 8.57 -38.22
CA GLU A 394 8.02 8.13 -39.04
C GLU A 394 8.95 9.31 -39.31
N VAL A 395 10.24 9.12 -39.10
CA VAL A 395 11.26 10.17 -39.20
C VAL A 395 12.56 9.62 -39.75
N GLU A 396 13.18 10.38 -40.66
CA GLU A 396 14.54 10.12 -41.12
C GLU A 396 15.55 10.90 -40.27
N VAL A 397 16.56 10.19 -39.79
CA VAL A 397 17.68 10.73 -39.02
C VAL A 397 18.91 10.75 -39.93
N ASP A 398 19.35 11.95 -40.31
CA ASP A 398 20.57 12.14 -41.11
C ASP A 398 21.83 11.91 -40.25
N ALA A 399 22.57 10.89 -40.61
CA ALA A 399 23.80 10.42 -40.00
C ALA A 399 25.03 10.60 -40.91
N SER A 400 24.93 11.30 -42.04
CA SER A 400 26.04 11.49 -42.99
C SER A 400 27.25 12.19 -42.37
N ASN A 401 27.04 13.04 -41.37
CA ASN A 401 28.10 13.74 -40.65
C ASN A 401 28.64 12.97 -39.43
N LEU A 402 28.07 11.79 -39.13
CA LEU A 402 28.52 10.95 -38.02
C LEU A 402 29.62 9.98 -38.47
N LYS A 403 30.59 9.75 -37.58
CA LYS A 403 31.64 8.74 -37.80
C LYS A 403 31.03 7.33 -37.72
N SER A 404 31.65 6.38 -38.41
CA SER A 404 31.32 4.95 -38.28
C SER A 404 31.42 4.51 -36.82
N GLY A 405 30.40 3.82 -36.32
CA GLY A 405 30.33 3.46 -34.91
C GLY A 405 28.93 3.08 -34.43
N LEU A 406 28.87 2.81 -33.13
CA LEU A 406 27.65 2.51 -32.40
C LEU A 406 27.09 3.79 -31.76
N TYR A 407 25.78 3.96 -31.87
CA TYR A 407 25.03 5.07 -31.28
C TYR A 407 23.78 4.55 -30.58
N PHE A 408 23.23 5.35 -29.68
CA PHE A 408 21.97 5.10 -28.99
C PHE A 408 21.03 6.27 -29.24
N ALA A 409 19.82 6.01 -29.72
CA ALA A 409 18.78 7.03 -29.85
C ALA A 409 17.80 6.89 -28.69
N GLN A 410 17.68 7.93 -27.88
CA GLN A 410 16.62 8.09 -26.90
C GLN A 410 15.43 8.77 -27.57
N ILE A 411 14.27 8.13 -27.52
CA ILE A 411 13.07 8.54 -28.25
C ILE A 411 11.96 8.80 -27.24
N LYS A 412 11.40 10.00 -27.27
CA LYS A 412 10.25 10.39 -26.46
C LYS A 412 8.99 10.36 -27.29
N THR A 413 7.95 9.73 -26.77
CA THR A 413 6.59 9.72 -27.31
C THR A 413 5.61 10.27 -26.26
N ALA A 414 4.32 10.28 -26.60
CA ALA A 414 3.27 10.55 -25.60
C ALA A 414 3.18 9.47 -24.51
N THR A 415 3.67 8.25 -24.79
CA THR A 415 3.58 7.09 -23.89
C THR A 415 4.82 6.88 -23.02
N GLY A 416 5.94 7.55 -23.31
CA GLY A 416 7.15 7.43 -22.50
C GLY A 416 8.44 7.74 -23.24
N ILE A 417 9.56 7.29 -22.68
CA ILE A 417 10.90 7.41 -23.27
C ILE A 417 11.47 6.00 -23.43
N ASP A 418 11.95 5.67 -24.63
CA ASP A 418 12.66 4.42 -24.92
C ASP A 418 14.02 4.67 -25.58
N SER A 419 14.88 3.66 -25.60
CA SER A 419 16.20 3.74 -26.22
C SER A 419 16.44 2.61 -27.21
N ILE A 420 16.93 2.98 -28.40
CA ILE A 420 17.24 2.01 -29.46
C ILE A 420 18.68 2.13 -29.94
N LYS A 421 19.20 1.00 -30.40
CA LYS A 421 20.57 0.87 -30.90
C LYS A 421 20.65 1.27 -32.37
N LEU A 422 21.56 2.16 -32.73
CA LEU A 422 21.81 2.59 -34.12
C LEU A 422 23.25 2.30 -34.54
N ILE A 423 23.44 1.72 -35.72
CA ILE A 423 24.78 1.36 -36.23
C ILE A 423 25.07 2.14 -37.52
N LYS A 424 26.17 2.91 -37.51
CA LYS A 424 26.69 3.66 -38.66
C LYS A 424 27.92 2.94 -39.22
N LYS A 425 27.90 2.62 -40.51
CA LYS A 425 29.05 2.06 -41.23
C LYS A 425 29.96 3.15 -41.78
#